data_AF-A0A498R345-F1
#
_entry.id   AF-A0A498R345-F1
#
_cell.length_a   1.000
_cell.length_b   1.000
_cell.length_c   1.000
_cell.angle_alpha   90.00
_cell.angle_beta   90.00
_cell.angle_gamma   90.00
#
_symmetry.space_group_name_H-M   'P 1'
#
loop_
_entity.id
_entity.type
_entity.pdbx_description
1 polymer ?
#
loop_
_entity_poly.entity_id
_entity_poly.type
_entity_poly.pdbx_seq_one_letter_code
_entity_poly.pdbx_strand_id
1 'polypeptide(L)'
;MMMDDVLVESAGGLSQEEIRYYAAEEIGRWRSEGKVLNRVMLTLDGNEVVIKTFEKSPISRVRRITGYLSNMNNFNDAKKAELHDRYKHMSASRRAIREYAE
;
A
#
# COMPACT_ATOMS: atom_id res chain seq x y z
N MET A 1 -2.73 1.84 -15.69
CA MET A 1 -3.41 0.52 -15.67
C MET A 1 -3.24 -0.11 -14.30
N MET A 2 -4.13 -1.01 -13.88
CA MET A 2 -3.94 -1.81 -12.66
C MET A 2 -3.29 -3.15 -13.03
N MET A 3 -2.26 -3.55 -12.29
CA MET A 3 -1.67 -4.89 -12.36
C MET A 3 -1.43 -5.36 -10.94
N ASP A 4 -1.96 -6.53 -10.56
CA ASP A 4 -1.60 -7.17 -9.29
C ASP A 4 -1.81 -6.28 -8.05
N ASP A 5 -2.91 -5.51 -8.05
CA ASP A 5 -3.27 -4.49 -7.04
C ASP A 5 -2.31 -3.28 -6.95
N VAL A 6 -1.49 -3.08 -7.99
CA VAL A 6 -0.54 -1.97 -8.13
C VAL A 6 -0.98 -1.03 -9.25
N LEU A 7 -1.02 0.27 -8.95
CA LEU A 7 -1.33 1.31 -9.94
C LEU A 7 -0.09 1.58 -10.80
N VAL A 8 -0.18 1.30 -12.10
CA VAL A 8 0.89 1.57 -13.09
C VAL A 8 0.53 2.81 -13.91
N GLU A 9 1.37 3.85 -13.80
CA GLU A 9 1.28 5.10 -14.56
C GLU A 9 2.45 5.19 -15.53
N SER A 10 2.20 5.67 -16.76
CA SER A 10 3.25 5.93 -17.74
C SER A 10 3.08 7.33 -18.31
N ALA A 11 4.15 8.11 -18.35
CA ALA A 11 4.25 9.22 -19.30
C ALA A 11 4.46 8.61 -20.69
N GLY A 12 3.82 9.16 -21.73
CA GLY A 12 3.83 8.58 -23.09
C GLY A 12 5.24 8.37 -23.66
N GLY A 13 5.36 7.53 -24.70
CA GLY A 13 6.64 7.18 -25.35
C GLY A 13 7.07 5.73 -25.15
N LEU A 14 6.38 4.98 -24.29
CA LEU A 14 6.57 3.54 -24.10
C LEU A 14 5.42 2.76 -24.73
N SER A 15 5.72 1.60 -25.30
CA SER A 15 4.68 0.67 -25.75
C SER A 15 3.97 0.00 -24.56
N GLN A 16 2.76 -0.49 -24.79
CA GLN A 16 2.01 -1.21 -23.75
C GLN A 16 2.69 -2.52 -23.32
N GLU A 17 3.47 -3.14 -24.21
CA GLU A 17 4.22 -4.36 -23.91
C GLU A 17 5.40 -4.08 -22.98
N GLU A 18 6.16 -3.02 -23.27
CA GLU A 18 7.27 -2.56 -22.41
C GLU A 18 6.77 -2.14 -21.03
N ILE A 19 5.67 -1.38 -20.96
CA ILE A 19 5.05 -0.98 -19.69
C ILE A 19 4.71 -2.20 -18.83
N ARG A 20 4.11 -3.23 -19.44
CA ARG A 20 3.75 -4.46 -18.73
C ARG A 20 4.98 -5.24 -18.29
N TYR A 21 5.99 -5.33 -19.14
CA TYR A 21 7.25 -6.02 -18.83
C TYR A 21 7.93 -5.39 -17.61
N TYR A 22 8.19 -4.07 -17.65
CA TYR A 22 8.85 -3.37 -16.56
C TYR A 22 8.03 -3.37 -15.26
N ALA A 23 6.71 -3.20 -15.36
CA ALA A 23 5.85 -3.27 -14.18
C ALA A 23 5.84 -4.68 -13.56
N ALA A 24 5.74 -5.73 -14.37
CA ALA A 24 5.73 -7.12 -13.87
C ALA A 24 7.06 -7.50 -13.21
N GLU A 25 8.19 -7.13 -13.82
CA GLU A 25 9.52 -7.35 -13.25
C GLU A 25 9.65 -6.69 -11.88
N GLU A 26 9.29 -5.41 -11.78
CA GLU A 26 9.43 -4.64 -10.55
C GLU A 26 8.49 -5.15 -9.44
N ILE A 27 7.24 -5.52 -9.79
CA ILE A 27 6.31 -6.15 -8.84
C ILE A 27 6.87 -7.48 -8.33
N GLY A 28 7.41 -8.32 -9.20
CA GLY A 28 8.03 -9.60 -8.83
C GLY A 28 9.22 -9.43 -7.90
N ARG A 29 10.10 -8.46 -8.20
CA ARG A 29 11.24 -8.12 -7.37
C ARG A 29 10.83 -7.71 -5.96
N TRP A 30 9.90 -6.77 -5.82
CA TRP A 30 9.44 -6.29 -4.51
C TRP A 30 8.75 -7.38 -3.67
N ARG A 31 7.97 -8.25 -4.33
CA ARG A 31 7.35 -9.40 -3.67
C ARG A 31 8.39 -10.39 -3.13
N SER A 32 9.48 -10.61 -3.87
CA SER A 32 10.57 -11.46 -3.40
C SER A 32 11.28 -10.90 -2.15
N GLU A 33 11.25 -9.58 -1.95
CA GLU A 33 11.73 -8.90 -0.75
C GLU A 33 10.68 -8.84 0.38
N GLY A 34 9.48 -9.40 0.17
CA GLY A 34 8.38 -9.37 1.14
C GLY A 34 7.70 -8.00 1.28
N LYS A 35 7.92 -7.08 0.33
CA LYS A 35 7.28 -5.76 0.29
C LYS A 35 6.14 -5.73 -0.72
N VAL A 36 5.20 -4.80 -0.53
CA VAL A 36 4.04 -4.64 -1.41
C VAL A 36 4.09 -3.25 -2.03
N LEU A 37 4.02 -3.17 -3.36
CA LEU A 37 3.92 -1.91 -4.07
C LEU A 37 2.49 -1.39 -4.07
N ASN A 38 2.35 -0.07 -4.03
CA ASN A 38 1.08 0.63 -4.24
C ASN A 38 1.02 1.21 -5.64
N ARG A 39 2.12 1.80 -6.11
CA ARG A 39 2.18 2.50 -7.40
C ARG A 39 3.55 2.36 -8.05
N VAL A 40 3.56 2.20 -9.37
CA VAL A 40 4.74 2.25 -10.24
C VAL A 40 4.51 3.34 -11.27
N MET A 41 5.49 4.22 -11.44
CA MET A 41 5.47 5.30 -12.41
C MET A 41 6.65 5.13 -13.38
N LEU A 42 6.34 4.98 -14.65
CA LEU A 42 7.29 4.81 -15.74
C LEU A 42 7.38 6.12 -16.54
N THR A 43 8.59 6.60 -16.75
CA THR A 43 8.85 7.80 -17.56
C THR A 43 10.02 7.54 -18.48
N LEU A 44 9.94 8.01 -19.72
CA LEU A 44 11.05 7.97 -20.66
C LEU A 44 11.87 9.26 -20.55
N ASP A 45 13.16 9.13 -20.26
CA ASP A 45 14.12 10.24 -20.27
C ASP A 45 15.15 9.99 -21.39
N GLY A 46 14.91 10.60 -22.55
CA GLY A 46 15.68 10.30 -23.77
C GLY A 46 15.51 8.85 -24.21
N ASN A 47 16.55 8.04 -24.02
CA ASN A 47 16.58 6.60 -24.33
C ASN A 47 16.51 5.71 -23.08
N GLU A 48 16.39 6.30 -21.89
CA GLU A 48 16.39 5.56 -20.62
C GLU A 48 14.98 5.49 -20.02
N VAL A 49 14.64 4.31 -19.50
CA VAL A 49 13.37 4.11 -18.77
C VAL A 49 13.62 4.36 -17.30
N VAL A 50 13.00 5.42 -16.78
CA VAL A 50 13.05 5.76 -15.36
C VAL A 50 11.84 5.16 -14.66
N ILE A 51 12.10 4.29 -13.69
CA ILE A 51 11.08 3.60 -12.89
C ILE A 51 11.05 4.22 -11.50
N LYS A 52 9.89 4.74 -11.08
CA LYS A 52 9.65 5.24 -9.73
C LYS A 52 8.60 4.38 -9.03
N THR A 53 9.02 3.70 -7.97
CA THR A 53 8.17 2.83 -7.16
C THR A 53 7.73 3.49 -5.87
N PHE A 54 6.49 3.21 -5.48
CA PHE A 54 5.90 3.67 -4.23
C PHE A 54 5.42 2.45 -3.45
N GLU A 55 6.04 2.22 -2.30
CA GLU A 55 5.64 1.16 -1.38
C GLU A 55 4.23 1.43 -0.82
N LYS A 56 3.47 0.36 -0.63
CA LYS A 56 2.25 0.36 0.17
C LYS A 56 2.65 0.34 1.64
N SER A 57 3.17 1.45 2.14
CA SER A 57 3.51 1.56 3.57
C SER A 57 2.21 1.60 4.39
N PRO A 58 1.96 0.61 5.26
CA PRO A 58 0.78 0.63 6.11
C PRO A 58 0.94 1.76 7.13
N ILE A 59 -0.02 2.68 7.19
CA ILE A 59 -0.06 3.66 8.27
C ILE A 59 -0.40 2.92 9.56
N SER A 60 0.60 2.68 10.41
CA SER A 60 0.39 2.09 11.73
C SER A 60 0.02 3.18 12.75
N ARG A 61 -1.06 2.97 13.51
CA ARG A 61 -1.41 3.85 14.64
C ARG A 61 -0.73 3.37 15.91
N VAL A 62 0.28 4.10 16.36
CA VAL A 62 0.95 3.90 17.64
C VAL A 62 0.38 4.85 18.70
N ARG A 63 0.39 4.45 19.97
CA ARG A 63 -0.06 5.30 21.09
C ARG A 63 0.95 5.27 22.23
N ARG A 64 1.04 6.36 23.00
CA ARG A 64 1.85 6.39 24.23
C ARG A 64 1.01 5.91 25.41
N ILE A 65 1.37 4.77 26.01
CA ILE A 65 0.78 4.27 27.25
C ILE A 65 1.88 4.17 28.30
N THR A 66 1.68 4.81 29.45
CA THR A 66 2.65 4.84 30.57
C THR A 66 4.08 5.19 30.12
N GLY A 67 4.21 6.12 29.17
CA GLY A 67 5.49 6.57 28.62
C GLY A 67 6.03 5.79 27.41
N TYR A 68 5.50 4.60 27.11
CA TYR A 68 5.99 3.74 26.03
C TYR A 68 5.11 3.80 24.77
N LEU A 69 5.75 3.71 23.60
CA LEU A 69 5.05 3.51 22.34
C LEU A 69 4.50 2.08 22.30
N SER A 70 3.18 1.98 22.20
CA SER A 70 2.45 0.71 22.21
C SER A 70 1.57 0.58 20.97
N ASN A 71 1.58 -0.61 20.38
CA ASN A 71 0.70 -1.01 19.28
C ASN A 71 -0.44 -1.89 19.80
N MET A 72 -1.48 -2.09 18.99
CA MET A 72 -2.62 -2.95 19.37
C MET A 72 -2.21 -4.37 19.75
N ASN A 73 -1.17 -4.89 19.09
CA ASN A 73 -0.62 -6.23 19.35
C ASN A 73 -0.01 -6.37 20.75
N ASN A 74 0.37 -5.26 21.40
CA ASN A 74 1.07 -5.25 22.68
C ASN A 74 0.12 -4.97 23.86
N PHE A 75 -1.20 -4.98 23.64
CA PHE A 75 -2.16 -4.71 24.71
C PHE A 75 -2.43 -5.94 25.56
N ASN A 76 -2.57 -5.68 26.86
CA ASN A 76 -3.24 -6.60 27.76
C ASN A 76 -4.75 -6.60 27.48
N ASP A 77 -5.46 -7.54 28.10
CA ASP A 77 -6.86 -7.77 27.75
C ASP A 77 -7.78 -6.62 28.16
N ALA A 78 -7.47 -5.91 29.25
CA ALA A 78 -8.19 -4.69 29.65
C ALA A 78 -8.14 -3.60 28.56
N LYS A 79 -6.96 -3.34 27.96
CA LYS A 79 -6.79 -2.35 26.88
C LYS A 79 -7.44 -2.80 25.57
N LYS A 80 -7.54 -4.11 25.32
CA LYS A 80 -8.27 -4.66 24.17
C LYS A 80 -9.77 -4.46 24.33
N ALA A 81 -10.32 -4.71 25.53
CA ALA A 81 -11.72 -4.44 25.85
C ALA A 81 -12.07 -2.96 25.66
N GLU A 82 -11.27 -2.06 26.24
CA GLU A 82 -11.44 -0.61 26.06
C GLU A 82 -11.38 -0.19 24.57
N LEU A 83 -10.49 -0.80 23.78
CA LEU A 83 -10.40 -0.55 22.34
C LEU A 83 -11.68 -0.99 21.60
N HIS A 84 -12.26 -2.12 21.98
CA HIS A 84 -13.47 -2.67 21.38
C HIS A 84 -14.68 -1.77 21.62
N ASP A 85 -14.75 -1.13 22.80
CA ASP A 85 -15.85 -0.23 23.18
C ASP A 85 -15.72 1.18 22.55
N ARG A 86 -14.63 1.49 21.83
CA ARG A 86 -14.45 2.81 21.21
C ARG A 86 -15.42 3.02 20.05
N TYR A 87 -16.16 4.13 20.12
CA TYR A 87 -17.00 4.58 19.02
C TYR A 87 -16.15 5.05 17.83
N LYS A 88 -16.36 4.45 16.66
CA LYS A 88 -15.64 4.81 15.42
C LYS A 88 -16.38 5.94 14.72
N HIS A 89 -15.84 7.15 14.82
CA HIS A 89 -16.43 8.35 14.17
C HIS A 89 -16.32 8.36 12.64
N MET A 90 -15.39 7.60 12.05
CA MET A 90 -15.27 7.42 10.60
C MET A 90 -15.94 6.11 10.18
N SER A 91 -17.27 6.13 10.04
CA SER A 91 -17.96 5.06 9.32
C SER A 91 -18.72 5.66 8.14
N ALA A 92 -18.62 5.01 6.98
CA ALA A 92 -19.36 5.29 5.74
C ALA A 92 -18.82 6.36 4.77
N SER A 93 -17.74 6.04 4.05
CA SER A 93 -17.75 6.27 2.60
C SER A 93 -17.97 4.92 1.91
N ARG A 94 -19.10 4.77 1.20
CA ARG A 94 -19.58 3.53 0.55
C ARG A 94 -18.56 2.84 -0.37
N ARG A 95 -17.45 3.49 -0.73
CA ARG A 95 -16.36 2.89 -1.53
C ARG A 95 -15.55 1.81 -0.78
N ALA A 96 -15.36 1.94 0.53
CA ALA A 96 -14.42 1.08 1.27
C ALA A 96 -14.95 -0.34 1.57
N ILE A 97 -16.27 -0.57 1.47
CA ILE A 97 -16.89 -1.85 1.88
C ILE A 97 -16.79 -2.92 0.78
N ARG A 98 -16.72 -2.53 -0.50
CA ARG A 98 -16.76 -3.49 -1.62
C ARG A 98 -15.42 -4.19 -1.88
N GLU A 99 -14.32 -3.64 -1.38
CA GLU A 99 -12.95 -4.13 -1.64
C GLU A 99 -12.45 -5.15 -0.59
N TYR A 100 -13.26 -5.45 0.44
CA TYR A 100 -12.91 -6.38 1.52
C TYR A 100 -13.88 -7.56 1.65
N ALA A 101 -14.82 -7.73 0.71
CA ALA A 101 -15.86 -8.75 0.75
C ALA A 101 -15.77 -9.79 -0.39
N GLU A 102 -14.69 -9.76 -1.17
CA GLU A 102 -14.26 -10.83 -2.11
C GLU A 102 -12.78 -11.13 -1.85
#